data_AF-A0A9D3UE97-F1
#
_entry.id   AF-A0A9D3UE97-F1
#
_cell.length_a   1.000
_cell.length_b   1.000
_cell.length_c   1.000
_cell.angle_alpha   90.00
_cell.angle_beta   90.00
_cell.angle_gamma   90.00
#
_symmetry.space_group_name_H-M   'P 1'
#
loop_
_entity.id
_entity.type
_entity.pdbx_description
1 polymer ?
#
loop_
_entity_poly.entity_id
_entity_poly.type
_entity_poly.pdbx_seq_one_letter_code
_entity_poly.pdbx_strand_id
1 'polypeptide(L)'
;MPSLFAPYHEDFFIYPSDSYQVKPLKLEILSSIATGSFISSIFKEFQDYIRDPDRRFAAATFAAIGICARQLPKMAHIYLIPNFAEFLTKDLGCRYQEADVLVQAIISIKSIIKQDPPIHEKVIIRLVRSLDSIKVPSVRAMIIWIVGEYSSLGEIIPRMLTTVLKYLAWCFTSEALETKLQILSTVTKVLSGAAGEGLSTFKKVFRYLVELAECDSNYDVRDRACFLKKLLSYNFISQGSQGVNTEGTRIIMKEAADYSGTDDHGTSSDPSDNQSASDYGSQHSFSGSRSSGRGDDGESSEGNDNADMFL
;
A
#
# COMPACT_ATOMS: atom_id res chain seq x y z
N MET A 1 24.65 21.13 -6.93
CA MET A 1 24.56 22.08 -5.80
C MET A 1 24.37 21.39 -4.44
N PRO A 2 23.59 20.30 -4.27
CA PRO A 2 23.48 19.61 -2.97
C PRO A 2 24.81 19.08 -2.41
N SER A 3 25.73 18.67 -3.28
CA SER A 3 27.03 18.11 -2.92
C SER A 3 27.96 19.06 -2.15
N LEU A 4 27.73 20.38 -2.19
CA LEU A 4 28.56 21.35 -1.45
C LEU A 4 28.38 21.23 0.08
N PHE A 5 27.22 20.76 0.52
CA PHE A 5 26.89 20.59 1.94
C PHE A 5 27.26 19.21 2.50
N ALA A 6 27.64 18.26 1.63
CA ALA A 6 27.97 16.89 2.05
C ALA A 6 29.08 16.79 3.13
N PRO A 7 30.16 17.60 3.10
CA PRO A 7 31.16 17.58 4.17
C PRO A 7 30.61 17.98 5.55
N TYR A 8 29.51 18.75 5.59
CA TYR A 8 28.88 19.29 6.80
C TYR A 8 27.62 18.50 7.20
N HIS A 9 27.50 17.23 6.79
CA HIS A 9 26.31 16.42 7.02
C HIS A 9 25.91 16.29 8.51
N GLU A 10 26.88 16.33 9.43
CA GLU A 10 26.63 16.22 10.88
C GLU A 10 25.83 17.43 11.42
N ASP A 11 25.99 18.62 10.84
CA ASP A 11 25.24 19.82 11.25
C ASP A 11 23.74 19.70 10.94
N PHE A 12 23.38 18.81 10.02
CA PHE A 12 22.00 18.53 9.63
C PHE A 12 21.38 17.38 10.43
N PHE A 13 22.10 16.78 11.38
CA PHE A 13 21.50 15.81 12.29
C PHE A 13 20.39 16.43 13.13
N ILE A 14 19.41 15.59 13.44
CA ILE A 14 18.14 16.00 14.02
C ILE A 14 18.22 15.76 15.52
N TYR A 15 18.00 16.82 16.28
CA TYR A 15 18.03 16.79 17.74
C TYR A 15 16.61 16.81 18.30
N PRO A 16 16.39 16.28 19.53
CA PRO A 16 15.08 16.35 20.19
C PRO A 16 14.56 17.78 20.40
N SER A 17 15.46 18.76 20.48
CA SER A 17 15.15 20.19 20.60
C SER A 17 14.69 20.84 19.29
N ASP A 18 14.88 20.18 18.14
CA ASP A 18 14.46 20.74 16.86
C ASP A 18 12.93 20.81 16.78
N SER A 19 12.42 21.91 16.22
CA SER A 19 10.99 22.09 16.04
C SER A 19 10.42 21.11 15.00
N TYR A 20 9.14 20.80 15.13
CA TYR A 20 8.43 19.88 14.23
C TYR A 20 8.57 20.27 12.73
N GLN A 21 8.69 21.56 12.44
CA GLN A 21 8.85 22.06 11.06
C GLN A 21 10.29 21.93 10.54
N VAL A 22 11.30 21.97 11.42
CA VAL A 22 12.72 21.88 11.04
C VAL A 22 13.14 20.44 10.77
N LYS A 23 12.63 19.48 11.55
CA LYS A 23 12.93 18.04 11.39
C LYS A 23 12.77 17.53 9.94
N PRO A 24 11.64 17.74 9.24
CA PRO A 24 11.49 17.25 7.87
C PRO A 24 12.45 17.90 6.88
N LEU A 25 12.76 19.20 7.04
CA LEU A 25 13.70 19.91 6.18
C LEU A 25 15.12 19.38 6.34
N LYS A 26 15.57 19.17 7.58
CA LYS A 26 16.86 18.53 7.86
C LYS A 26 16.93 17.13 7.26
N LEU A 27 15.86 16.36 7.39
CA LEU A 27 15.77 15.01 6.85
C LEU A 27 15.84 15.00 5.31
N GLU A 28 15.18 15.94 4.64
CA GLU A 28 15.25 16.12 3.19
C GLU A 28 16.68 16.44 2.75
N ILE A 29 17.35 17.39 3.43
CA ILE A 29 18.75 17.75 3.16
C ILE A 29 19.64 16.51 3.33
N LEU A 30 19.55 15.80 4.46
CA LEU A 30 20.30 14.57 4.72
C LEU A 30 20.08 13.55 3.60
N SER A 31 18.84 13.38 3.15
CA SER A 31 18.51 12.43 2.08
C SER A 31 19.09 12.82 0.71
N SER A 32 19.26 14.12 0.46
CA SER A 32 19.83 14.66 -0.79
C SER A 32 21.35 14.69 -0.80
N ILE A 33 22.01 14.81 0.35
CA ILE A 33 23.48 14.87 0.46
C ILE A 33 24.11 13.51 0.76
N ALA A 34 23.29 12.50 1.04
CA ALA A 34 23.65 11.11 1.33
C ALA A 34 24.48 10.47 0.20
N THR A 35 25.78 10.76 0.20
CA THR A 35 26.77 10.31 -0.79
C THR A 35 27.57 9.13 -0.22
N GLY A 36 28.19 8.32 -1.08
CA GLY A 36 28.85 7.07 -0.69
C GLY A 36 29.89 7.15 0.44
N SER A 37 30.52 8.30 0.68
CA SER A 37 31.48 8.51 1.79
C SER A 37 30.84 8.70 3.15
N PHE A 38 29.63 9.28 3.22
CA PHE A 38 28.98 9.68 4.49
C PHE A 38 27.71 8.86 4.80
N ILE A 39 27.27 8.05 3.84
CA ILE A 39 26.04 7.26 3.92
C ILE A 39 25.95 6.38 5.18
N SER A 40 27.07 5.83 5.64
CA SER A 40 27.10 4.95 6.82
C SER A 40 26.76 5.73 8.10
N SER A 41 27.28 6.95 8.25
CA SER A 41 26.98 7.83 9.38
C SER A 41 25.51 8.26 9.36
N ILE A 42 25.03 8.72 8.20
CA ILE A 42 23.63 9.15 8.02
C ILE A 42 22.65 7.99 8.27
N PHE A 43 22.95 6.79 7.79
CA PHE A 43 22.08 5.62 8.00
C PHE A 43 22.06 5.17 9.46
N LYS A 44 23.16 5.33 10.18
CA LYS A 44 23.21 5.05 11.62
C LYS A 44 22.26 5.98 12.38
N GLU A 45 22.30 7.29 12.09
CA GLU A 45 21.36 8.25 12.66
C GLU A 45 19.91 7.95 12.27
N PHE A 46 19.66 7.59 11.01
CA PHE A 46 18.32 7.20 10.57
C PHE A 46 17.76 5.97 11.31
N GLN A 47 18.61 5.05 11.76
CA GLN A 47 18.16 3.91 12.58
C GLN A 47 17.64 4.36 13.95
N ASP A 48 18.22 5.41 14.53
CA ASP A 48 17.75 6.00 15.77
C ASP A 48 16.47 6.82 15.53
N TYR A 49 16.38 7.55 14.41
CA TYR A 49 15.21 8.37 14.07
C TYR A 49 13.95 7.52 13.80
N ILE A 50 14.10 6.32 13.25
CA ILE A 50 12.99 5.36 13.07
C ILE A 50 12.34 4.98 14.41
N ARG A 51 13.09 5.03 15.51
CA ARG A 51 12.60 4.68 16.85
C ARG A 51 11.97 5.86 17.60
N ASP A 52 11.95 7.04 16.98
CA ASP A 52 11.37 8.25 17.58
C ASP A 52 9.89 8.04 17.96
N PRO A 53 9.43 8.55 19.11
CA PRO A 53 8.02 8.46 19.50
C PRO A 53 7.07 9.12 18.48
N ASP A 54 7.50 10.17 17.78
CA ASP A 54 6.74 10.80 16.70
C ASP A 54 6.70 9.88 15.47
N ARG A 55 5.56 9.17 15.33
CA ARG A 55 5.34 8.21 14.24
C ARG A 55 5.32 8.88 12.87
N ARG A 56 4.94 10.16 12.76
CA ARG A 56 4.99 10.88 11.48
C ARG A 56 6.42 11.14 11.08
N PHE A 57 7.26 11.55 12.04
CA PHE A 57 8.68 11.72 11.82
C PHE A 57 9.36 10.39 11.46
N ALA A 58 9.08 9.31 12.21
CA ALA A 58 9.60 7.97 11.89
C ALA A 58 9.20 7.50 10.48
N ALA A 59 7.95 7.73 10.06
CA ALA A 59 7.48 7.42 8.71
C ALA A 59 8.22 8.25 7.65
N ALA A 60 8.44 9.54 7.90
CA ALA A 60 9.24 10.39 7.02
C ALA A 60 10.68 9.90 6.91
N THR A 61 11.29 9.43 8.01
CA THR A 61 12.63 8.82 8.00
C THR A 61 12.65 7.59 7.12
N PHE A 62 11.65 6.72 7.18
CA PHE A 62 11.54 5.58 6.26
C PHE A 62 11.47 6.01 4.79
N ALA A 63 10.69 7.04 4.47
CA ALA A 63 10.62 7.58 3.12
C ALA A 63 11.98 8.13 2.64
N ALA A 64 12.68 8.89 3.49
CA ALA A 64 14.02 9.43 3.23
C ALA A 64 15.04 8.31 2.98
N ILE A 65 14.99 7.25 3.80
CA ILE A 65 15.78 6.05 3.59
C ILE A 65 15.51 5.42 2.22
N GLY A 66 14.24 5.27 1.83
CA GLY A 66 13.86 4.72 0.53
C GLY A 66 14.44 5.54 -0.62
N ILE A 67 14.47 6.86 -0.49
CA ILE A 67 15.12 7.78 -1.45
C ILE A 67 16.63 7.51 -1.51
N CYS A 68 17.33 7.47 -0.37
CA CYS A 68 18.77 7.20 -0.33
C CYS A 68 19.12 5.83 -0.91
N ALA A 69 18.29 4.83 -0.62
CA ALA A 69 18.50 3.46 -1.09
C ALA A 69 18.38 3.34 -2.62
N ARG A 70 17.56 4.20 -3.27
CA ARG A 70 17.53 4.35 -4.73
C ARG A 70 18.77 5.02 -5.30
N GLN A 71 19.31 6.00 -4.60
CA GLN A 71 20.50 6.72 -5.05
C GLN A 71 21.76 5.85 -4.93
N LEU A 72 21.83 4.98 -3.92
CA LEU A 72 22.99 4.14 -3.62
C LEU A 72 22.62 2.65 -3.45
N PRO A 73 22.33 1.93 -4.55
CA PRO A 73 21.86 0.54 -4.50
C PRO A 73 22.85 -0.40 -3.77
N LYS A 74 24.16 -0.17 -3.95
CA LYS A 74 25.23 -0.98 -3.33
C LYS A 74 25.20 -0.94 -1.80
N MET A 75 24.77 0.19 -1.21
CA MET A 75 24.75 0.38 0.24
C MET A 75 23.39 0.03 0.85
N ALA A 76 22.31 0.13 0.07
CA ALA A 76 20.97 -0.31 0.46
C ALA A 76 20.95 -1.78 0.92
N HIS A 77 21.71 -2.65 0.24
CA HIS A 77 21.78 -4.06 0.63
C HIS A 77 22.42 -4.30 2.00
N ILE A 78 23.45 -3.52 2.35
CA ILE A 78 24.28 -3.73 3.54
C ILE A 78 23.57 -3.25 4.81
N TYR A 79 23.00 -2.04 4.76
CA TYR A 79 22.50 -1.38 5.97
C TYR A 79 20.98 -1.49 6.13
N LEU A 80 20.25 -1.68 5.05
CA LEU A 80 18.79 -1.53 5.09
C LEU A 80 18.05 -2.83 5.36
N ILE A 81 18.40 -3.84 4.60
CA ILE A 81 17.66 -5.09 4.56
C ILE A 81 17.68 -5.84 5.91
N PRO A 82 18.80 -5.93 6.65
CA PRO A 82 18.82 -6.59 7.95
C PRO A 82 17.99 -5.84 9.00
N ASN A 83 18.10 -4.51 9.04
CA ASN A 83 17.47 -3.68 10.06
C ASN A 83 15.96 -3.51 9.82
N PHE A 84 15.51 -3.40 8.56
CA PHE A 84 14.08 -3.35 8.23
C PHE A 84 13.38 -4.67 8.50
N ALA A 85 14.05 -5.78 8.22
CA ALA A 85 13.56 -7.11 8.53
C ALA A 85 13.38 -7.32 10.05
N GLU A 86 14.33 -6.87 10.84
CA GLU A 86 14.25 -6.90 12.31
C GLU A 86 13.13 -5.98 12.81
N PHE A 87 13.03 -4.77 12.25
CA PHE A 87 11.94 -3.82 12.56
C PHE A 87 10.57 -4.47 12.35
N LEU A 88 10.32 -5.06 11.17
CA LEU A 88 9.05 -5.72 10.85
C LEU A 88 8.71 -6.93 11.74
N THR A 89 9.71 -7.58 12.37
CA THR A 89 9.51 -8.84 13.11
C THR A 89 9.52 -8.67 14.63
N LYS A 90 10.27 -7.71 15.18
CA LYS A 90 10.40 -7.53 16.64
C LYS A 90 9.49 -6.46 17.23
N ASP A 91 9.16 -5.39 16.50
CA ASP A 91 8.55 -4.20 17.12
C ASP A 91 7.06 -3.99 16.72
N LEU A 92 6.66 -4.32 15.48
CA LEU A 92 5.40 -3.81 14.90
C LEU A 92 4.27 -4.81 14.74
N GLY A 93 4.37 -5.99 15.36
CA GLY A 93 3.37 -7.04 15.22
C GLY A 93 1.98 -6.69 15.77
N CYS A 94 1.79 -5.59 16.50
CA CYS A 94 0.64 -5.48 17.41
C CYS A 94 -0.14 -4.15 17.44
N ARG A 95 0.26 -3.05 16.79
CA ARG A 95 -0.42 -1.75 17.03
C ARG A 95 -0.74 -0.97 15.76
N TYR A 96 -2.03 -0.71 15.52
CA TYR A 96 -2.56 0.17 14.47
C TYR A 96 -1.92 1.57 14.44
N GLN A 97 -1.37 2.02 15.57
CA GLN A 97 -0.71 3.32 15.72
C GLN A 97 0.57 3.47 14.88
N GLU A 98 1.05 2.40 14.25
CA GLU A 98 2.27 2.38 13.45
C GLU A 98 2.00 2.12 11.97
N ALA A 99 0.74 2.25 11.53
CA ALA A 99 0.33 1.98 10.15
C ALA A 99 1.12 2.82 9.13
N ASP A 100 1.24 4.13 9.33
CA ASP A 100 1.95 5.03 8.40
C ASP A 100 3.43 4.64 8.26
N VAL A 101 4.07 4.28 9.38
CA VAL A 101 5.46 3.85 9.44
C VAL A 101 5.65 2.56 8.66
N LEU A 102 4.77 1.57 8.88
CA LEU A 102 4.79 0.30 8.16
C LEU A 102 4.55 0.47 6.65
N VAL A 103 3.63 1.34 6.27
CA VAL A 103 3.34 1.66 4.87
C VAL A 103 4.59 2.23 4.20
N GLN A 104 5.22 3.25 4.79
CA GLN A 104 6.44 3.85 4.24
C GLN A 104 7.61 2.87 4.20
N ALA A 105 7.73 2.00 5.21
CA ALA A 105 8.74 0.96 5.22
C ALA A 105 8.56 -0.03 4.05
N ILE A 106 7.35 -0.56 3.83
CA ILE A 106 7.09 -1.49 2.73
C ILE A 106 7.22 -0.82 1.35
N ILE A 107 6.77 0.43 1.18
CA ILE A 107 6.98 1.21 -0.05
C ILE A 107 8.47 1.32 -0.36
N SER A 108 9.29 1.64 0.65
CA SER A 108 10.74 1.75 0.51
C SER A 108 11.38 0.41 0.14
N ILE A 109 11.00 -0.68 0.81
CA ILE A 109 11.48 -2.02 0.49
C ILE A 109 11.09 -2.41 -0.95
N LYS A 110 9.83 -2.19 -1.35
CA LYS A 110 9.35 -2.45 -2.73
C LYS A 110 10.19 -1.68 -3.75
N SER A 111 10.50 -0.42 -3.47
CA SER A 111 11.34 0.42 -4.34
C SER A 111 12.79 -0.08 -4.44
N ILE A 112 13.30 -0.78 -3.43
CA ILE A 112 14.65 -1.36 -3.44
C ILE A 112 14.66 -2.67 -4.19
N ILE A 113 13.70 -3.55 -3.92
CA ILE A 113 13.54 -4.81 -4.66
C ILE A 113 13.45 -4.55 -6.16
N LYS A 114 12.74 -3.49 -6.58
CA LYS A 114 12.59 -3.13 -8.00
C LYS A 114 13.91 -2.81 -8.71
N GLN A 115 14.96 -2.38 -8.00
CA GLN A 115 16.24 -2.03 -8.61
C GLN A 115 17.07 -3.25 -8.99
N ASP A 116 17.12 -4.25 -8.12
CA ASP A 116 17.84 -5.51 -8.38
C ASP A 116 17.10 -6.71 -7.74
N PRO A 117 16.00 -7.18 -8.38
CA PRO A 117 15.16 -8.21 -7.79
C PRO A 117 15.92 -9.51 -7.42
N PRO A 118 16.80 -10.08 -8.28
CA PRO A 118 17.49 -11.33 -7.99
C PRO A 118 18.28 -11.34 -6.67
N ILE A 119 18.93 -10.24 -6.31
CA ILE A 119 19.71 -10.14 -5.06
C ILE A 119 18.78 -10.16 -3.82
N HIS A 120 17.54 -9.71 -3.98
CA HIS A 120 16.60 -9.48 -2.90
C HIS A 120 15.59 -10.63 -2.67
N GLU A 121 15.80 -11.81 -3.26
CA GLU A 121 14.94 -13.00 -3.09
C GLU A 121 14.69 -13.32 -1.59
N LYS A 122 15.75 -13.28 -0.76
CA LYS A 122 15.66 -13.54 0.69
C LYS A 122 14.77 -12.54 1.43
N VAL A 123 14.73 -11.29 0.97
CA VAL A 123 13.90 -10.23 1.56
C VAL A 123 12.43 -10.51 1.31
N ILE A 124 12.09 -10.84 0.06
CA ILE A 124 10.73 -11.20 -0.33
C ILE A 124 10.24 -12.37 0.52
N ILE A 125 11.05 -13.42 0.67
CA ILE A 125 10.69 -14.58 1.49
C ILE A 125 10.43 -14.17 2.95
N ARG A 126 11.21 -13.25 3.50
CA ARG A 126 11.00 -12.77 4.87
C ARG A 126 9.70 -11.95 5.01
N LEU A 127 9.39 -11.09 4.04
CA LEU A 127 8.12 -10.34 4.01
C LEU A 127 6.90 -11.28 4.00
N VAL A 128 6.98 -12.35 3.20
CA VAL A 128 5.93 -13.37 3.15
C VAL A 128 5.76 -14.07 4.49
N ARG A 129 6.86 -14.38 5.17
CA ARG A 129 6.81 -15.02 6.50
C ARG A 129 6.22 -14.10 7.58
N SER A 130 6.39 -12.79 7.45
CA SER A 130 5.75 -11.81 8.34
C SER A 130 4.28 -11.54 7.99
N LEU A 131 3.73 -12.13 6.93
CA LEU A 131 2.36 -11.84 6.51
C LEU A 131 1.36 -12.13 7.64
N ASP A 132 1.57 -13.16 8.47
CA ASP A 132 0.62 -13.51 9.54
C ASP A 132 0.57 -12.47 10.70
N SER A 133 1.71 -11.83 10.99
CA SER A 133 1.81 -10.82 12.05
C SER A 133 1.29 -9.44 11.63
N ILE A 134 1.29 -9.12 10.33
CA ILE A 134 0.90 -7.80 9.84
C ILE A 134 -0.62 -7.68 9.77
N LYS A 135 -1.20 -6.74 10.54
CA LYS A 135 -2.66 -6.51 10.57
C LYS A 135 -3.14 -5.34 9.73
N VAL A 136 -2.24 -4.44 9.33
CA VAL A 136 -2.56 -3.27 8.51
C VAL A 136 -2.87 -3.73 7.07
N PRO A 137 -4.10 -3.57 6.55
CA PRO A 137 -4.48 -4.26 5.32
C PRO A 137 -3.75 -3.74 4.07
N SER A 138 -3.46 -2.44 3.98
CA SER A 138 -2.67 -1.84 2.89
C SER A 138 -1.27 -2.44 2.80
N VAL A 139 -0.65 -2.69 3.95
CA VAL A 139 0.67 -3.33 4.07
C VAL A 139 0.60 -4.80 3.64
N ARG A 140 -0.44 -5.53 4.06
CA ARG A 140 -0.69 -6.92 3.63
C ARG A 140 -0.86 -6.99 2.11
N ALA A 141 -1.68 -6.12 1.54
CA ALA A 141 -1.91 -6.02 0.11
C ALA A 141 -0.58 -5.78 -0.63
N MET A 142 0.24 -4.82 -0.20
CA MET A 142 1.54 -4.58 -0.82
C MET A 142 2.47 -5.80 -0.80
N ILE A 143 2.52 -6.55 0.30
CA ILE A 143 3.33 -7.77 0.39
C ILE A 143 2.79 -8.85 -0.56
N ILE A 144 1.47 -9.03 -0.61
CA ILE A 144 0.82 -9.98 -1.53
C ILE A 144 1.05 -9.57 -3.00
N TRP A 145 1.09 -8.27 -3.30
CA TRP A 145 1.48 -7.76 -4.61
C TRP A 145 2.92 -8.14 -4.95
N ILE A 146 3.87 -7.96 -4.01
CA ILE A 146 5.29 -8.32 -4.21
C ILE A 146 5.42 -9.81 -4.55
N VAL A 147 4.65 -10.69 -3.88
CA VAL A 147 4.63 -12.13 -4.19
C VAL A 147 4.18 -12.40 -5.63
N GLY A 148 3.14 -11.71 -6.09
CA GLY A 148 2.63 -11.86 -7.44
C GLY A 148 3.56 -11.31 -8.51
N GLU A 149 4.22 -10.18 -8.23
CA GLU A 149 5.19 -9.55 -9.13
C GLU A 149 6.41 -10.44 -9.36
N TYR A 150 6.97 -10.98 -8.28
CA TYR A 150 8.21 -11.74 -8.29
C TYR A 150 7.98 -13.25 -8.21
N SER A 151 6.82 -13.74 -8.69
CA SER A 151 6.43 -15.14 -8.56
C SER A 151 7.36 -16.12 -9.29
N SER A 152 8.00 -15.69 -10.37
CA SER A 152 8.95 -16.50 -11.15
C SER A 152 10.41 -16.21 -10.81
N LEU A 153 10.68 -15.43 -9.76
CA LEU A 153 12.03 -14.99 -9.41
C LEU A 153 12.77 -16.07 -8.61
N GLY A 154 13.97 -16.43 -9.05
CA GLY A 154 14.82 -17.38 -8.34
C GLY A 154 14.24 -18.79 -8.30
N GLU A 155 14.73 -19.59 -7.35
CA GLU A 155 14.34 -21.01 -7.20
C GLU A 155 13.43 -21.24 -6.00
N ILE A 156 13.52 -20.38 -4.97
CA ILE A 156 12.86 -20.61 -3.69
C ILE A 156 11.44 -20.05 -3.73
N ILE A 157 11.24 -18.85 -4.30
CA ILE A 157 9.91 -18.23 -4.38
C ILE A 157 8.93 -19.13 -5.15
N PRO A 158 9.24 -19.66 -6.36
CA PRO A 158 8.33 -20.54 -7.08
C PRO A 158 7.92 -21.79 -6.29
N ARG A 159 8.86 -22.38 -5.54
CA ARG A 159 8.59 -23.56 -4.69
C ARG A 159 7.68 -23.25 -3.52
N MET A 160 7.78 -22.04 -2.96
CA MET A 160 6.98 -21.58 -1.82
C MET A 160 5.57 -21.12 -2.23
N LEU A 161 5.35 -20.69 -3.48
CA LEU A 161 4.08 -20.15 -3.97
C LEU A 161 2.88 -21.04 -3.64
N THR A 162 3.00 -22.36 -3.81
CA THR A 162 1.88 -23.28 -3.52
C THR A 162 1.39 -23.15 -2.09
N THR A 163 2.30 -23.04 -1.13
CA THR A 163 1.97 -22.89 0.28
C THR A 163 1.37 -21.50 0.54
N VAL A 164 1.95 -20.46 -0.05
CA VAL A 164 1.47 -19.08 0.12
C VAL A 164 0.06 -18.91 -0.45
N LEU A 165 -0.21 -19.38 -1.67
CA LEU A 165 -1.52 -19.26 -2.28
C LEU A 165 -2.60 -20.03 -1.51
N LYS A 166 -2.27 -21.19 -0.94
CA LYS A 166 -3.19 -21.93 -0.05
C LYS A 166 -3.48 -21.14 1.23
N TYR A 167 -2.46 -20.53 1.83
CA TYR A 167 -2.64 -19.66 2.99
C TYR A 167 -3.53 -18.45 2.67
N LEU A 168 -3.28 -17.76 1.55
CA LEU A 168 -4.09 -16.63 1.11
C LEU A 168 -5.56 -17.02 0.86
N ALA A 169 -5.77 -18.20 0.27
CA ALA A 169 -7.11 -18.73 0.05
C ALA A 169 -7.83 -19.06 1.36
N TRP A 170 -7.10 -19.58 2.36
CA TRP A 170 -7.66 -19.88 3.67
C TRP A 170 -8.09 -18.61 4.43
N CYS A 171 -7.25 -17.56 4.41
CA CYS A 171 -7.54 -16.31 5.13
C CYS A 171 -8.49 -15.37 4.36
N PHE A 172 -8.77 -15.63 3.08
CA PHE A 172 -9.44 -14.71 2.15
C PHE A 172 -10.71 -14.05 2.71
N THR A 173 -11.61 -14.83 3.33
CA THR A 173 -12.90 -14.31 3.82
C THR A 173 -12.74 -13.33 4.99
N SER A 174 -11.68 -13.50 5.79
CA SER A 174 -11.35 -12.62 6.94
C SER A 174 -10.57 -11.36 6.57
N GLU A 175 -10.11 -11.24 5.33
CA GLU A 175 -9.32 -10.09 4.88
C GLU A 175 -10.15 -8.82 4.64
N ALA A 176 -9.51 -7.66 4.68
CA ALA A 176 -10.12 -6.40 4.24
C ALA A 176 -10.28 -6.35 2.72
N LEU A 177 -11.13 -5.42 2.25
CA LEU A 177 -11.46 -5.25 0.83
C LEU A 177 -10.22 -5.13 -0.07
N GLU A 178 -9.30 -4.21 0.26
CA GLU A 178 -8.09 -4.00 -0.53
C GLU A 178 -7.23 -5.26 -0.65
N THR A 179 -7.08 -6.01 0.45
CA THR A 179 -6.32 -7.25 0.48
C THR A 179 -7.01 -8.35 -0.33
N LYS A 180 -8.34 -8.48 -0.25
CA LYS A 180 -9.12 -9.44 -1.06
C LYS A 180 -8.91 -9.21 -2.55
N LEU A 181 -9.05 -7.98 -3.00
CA LEU A 181 -8.84 -7.60 -4.41
C LEU A 181 -7.40 -7.90 -4.84
N GLN A 182 -6.42 -7.60 -3.98
CA GLN A 182 -5.02 -7.88 -4.26
C GLN A 182 -4.71 -9.39 -4.29
N ILE A 183 -5.34 -10.21 -3.44
CA ILE A 183 -5.23 -11.67 -3.50
C ILE A 183 -5.72 -12.18 -4.86
N LEU A 184 -6.91 -11.75 -5.30
CA LEU A 184 -7.47 -12.16 -6.59
C LEU A 184 -6.53 -11.78 -7.76
N SER A 185 -6.00 -10.56 -7.76
CA SER A 185 -5.04 -10.11 -8.79
C SER A 185 -3.73 -10.92 -8.73
N THR A 186 -3.17 -11.15 -7.53
CA THR A 186 -1.93 -11.91 -7.36
C THR A 186 -2.09 -13.37 -7.81
N VAL A 187 -3.16 -14.06 -7.42
CA VAL A 187 -3.38 -15.46 -7.82
C VAL A 187 -3.57 -15.57 -9.33
N THR A 188 -4.29 -14.63 -9.93
CA THR A 188 -4.43 -14.55 -11.40
C THR A 188 -3.07 -14.41 -12.06
N LYS A 189 -2.24 -13.46 -11.59
CA LYS A 189 -0.91 -13.19 -12.14
C LYS A 189 0.02 -14.40 -12.03
N VAL A 190 0.06 -15.05 -10.86
CA VAL A 190 0.84 -16.28 -10.64
C VAL A 190 0.38 -17.38 -11.60
N LEU A 191 -0.94 -17.53 -11.80
CA LEU A 191 -1.49 -18.54 -12.70
C LEU A 191 -1.09 -18.29 -14.17
N SER A 192 -1.06 -17.03 -14.60
CA SER A 192 -0.66 -16.66 -15.97
C SER A 192 0.84 -16.83 -16.24
N GLY A 193 1.66 -16.67 -15.20
CA GLY A 193 3.11 -16.87 -15.28
C GLY A 193 3.55 -18.32 -15.07
N ALA A 194 2.69 -19.19 -14.53
CA ALA A 194 3.05 -20.55 -14.18
C ALA A 194 3.12 -21.48 -15.41
N ALA A 195 4.25 -22.17 -15.54
CA ALA A 195 4.43 -23.30 -16.44
C ALA A 195 5.00 -24.49 -15.64
N GLY A 196 4.42 -25.69 -15.80
CA GLY A 196 4.93 -26.92 -15.16
C GLY A 196 4.04 -27.52 -14.06
N GLU A 197 4.63 -28.34 -13.19
CA GLU A 197 3.94 -29.27 -12.28
C GLU A 197 3.00 -28.59 -11.26
N GLY A 198 3.28 -27.35 -10.86
CA GLY A 198 2.45 -26.58 -9.92
C GLY A 198 1.15 -26.02 -10.51
N LEU A 199 1.02 -25.97 -11.85
CA LEU A 199 -0.09 -25.31 -12.54
C LEU A 199 -1.45 -25.91 -12.16
N SER A 200 -1.53 -27.23 -12.02
CA SER A 200 -2.78 -27.91 -11.65
C SER A 200 -3.28 -27.49 -10.25
N THR A 201 -2.35 -27.27 -9.31
CA THR A 201 -2.67 -26.83 -7.95
C THR A 201 -3.08 -25.36 -7.95
N PHE A 202 -2.38 -24.51 -8.69
CA PHE A 202 -2.73 -23.10 -8.81
C PHE A 202 -4.12 -22.91 -9.41
N LYS A 203 -4.50 -23.70 -10.43
CA LYS A 203 -5.88 -23.70 -10.98
C LYS A 203 -6.93 -24.05 -9.94
N LYS A 204 -6.66 -25.06 -9.09
CA LYS A 204 -7.60 -25.47 -8.02
C LYS A 204 -7.76 -24.36 -6.98
N VAL A 205 -6.65 -23.76 -6.53
CA VAL A 205 -6.69 -22.66 -5.56
C VAL A 205 -7.39 -21.43 -6.14
N PHE A 206 -7.10 -21.08 -7.39
CA PHE A 206 -7.78 -19.99 -8.09
C PHE A 206 -9.28 -20.22 -8.16
N ARG A 207 -9.73 -21.41 -8.58
CA ARG A 207 -11.17 -21.72 -8.69
C ARG A 207 -11.86 -21.58 -7.34
N TYR A 208 -11.25 -22.13 -6.29
CA TYR A 208 -11.77 -22.01 -4.93
C TYR A 208 -11.86 -20.54 -4.48
N LEU A 209 -10.85 -19.71 -4.75
CA LEU A 209 -10.88 -18.28 -4.43
C LEU A 209 -11.98 -17.53 -5.18
N VAL A 210 -12.19 -17.83 -6.45
CA VAL A 210 -13.29 -17.22 -7.24
C VAL A 210 -14.65 -17.63 -6.68
N GLU A 211 -14.83 -18.91 -6.32
CA GLU A 211 -16.08 -19.39 -5.70
C GLU A 211 -16.36 -18.70 -4.35
N LEU A 212 -15.32 -18.45 -3.54
CA LEU A 212 -15.45 -17.66 -2.32
C LEU A 212 -15.80 -16.20 -2.63
N ALA A 213 -15.14 -15.60 -3.60
CA ALA A 213 -15.31 -14.20 -3.97
C ALA A 213 -16.66 -13.89 -4.63
N GLU A 214 -17.26 -14.83 -5.36
CA GLU A 214 -18.63 -14.73 -5.89
C GLU A 214 -19.68 -14.62 -4.76
N CYS A 215 -19.38 -15.18 -3.59
CA CYS A 215 -20.22 -15.13 -2.39
C CYS A 215 -19.84 -13.99 -1.41
N ASP A 216 -18.87 -13.13 -1.75
CA ASP A 216 -18.44 -12.06 -0.85
C ASP A 216 -19.55 -11.01 -0.66
N SER A 217 -19.56 -10.32 0.47
CA SER A 217 -20.49 -9.21 0.76
C SER A 217 -20.27 -7.98 -0.12
N ASN A 218 -19.04 -7.71 -0.54
CA ASN A 218 -18.68 -6.51 -1.30
C ASN A 218 -18.91 -6.72 -2.82
N TYR A 219 -19.52 -5.73 -3.48
CA TYR A 219 -19.84 -5.79 -4.91
C TYR A 219 -18.60 -5.84 -5.80
N ASP A 220 -17.56 -5.05 -5.50
CA ASP A 220 -16.33 -4.98 -6.30
C ASP A 220 -15.59 -6.33 -6.31
N VAL A 221 -15.58 -7.03 -5.17
CA VAL A 221 -15.00 -8.38 -5.06
C VAL A 221 -15.76 -9.38 -5.94
N ARG A 222 -17.09 -9.36 -5.90
CA ARG A 222 -17.94 -10.24 -6.72
C ARG A 222 -17.77 -9.96 -8.22
N ASP A 223 -17.76 -8.69 -8.60
CA ASP A 223 -17.61 -8.28 -10.00
C ASP A 223 -16.24 -8.68 -10.54
N ARG A 224 -15.19 -8.49 -9.74
CA ARG A 224 -13.84 -8.94 -10.06
C ARG A 224 -13.78 -10.47 -10.22
N ALA A 225 -14.41 -11.22 -9.33
CA ALA A 225 -14.48 -12.68 -9.42
C ALA A 225 -15.19 -13.14 -10.70
N CYS A 226 -16.33 -12.54 -11.02
CA CYS A 226 -17.10 -12.82 -12.23
C CYS A 226 -16.27 -12.55 -13.50
N PHE A 227 -15.55 -11.42 -13.54
CA PHE A 227 -14.64 -11.09 -14.63
C PHE A 227 -13.52 -12.13 -14.78
N LEU A 228 -12.83 -12.46 -13.68
CA LEU A 228 -11.70 -13.39 -13.69
C LEU A 228 -12.12 -14.83 -14.07
N LYS A 229 -13.32 -15.26 -13.66
CA LYS A 229 -13.91 -16.54 -14.05
C LYS A 229 -14.07 -16.65 -15.56
N LYS A 230 -14.66 -15.62 -16.18
CA LYS A 230 -14.85 -15.56 -17.64
C LYS A 230 -13.52 -15.53 -18.38
N LEU A 231 -12.55 -14.74 -17.89
CA LEU A 231 -11.22 -14.63 -18.47
C LEU A 231 -10.50 -15.99 -18.53
N LEU A 232 -10.58 -16.78 -17.45
CA LEU A 232 -9.98 -18.11 -17.43
C LEU A 232 -10.71 -19.13 -18.28
N SER A 233 -12.05 -19.11 -18.31
CA SER A 233 -12.82 -19.97 -19.20
C SER A 233 -12.39 -19.77 -20.66
N TYR A 234 -12.21 -18.52 -21.10
CA TYR A 234 -11.72 -18.23 -22.44
C TYR A 234 -10.29 -18.75 -22.69
N ASN A 235 -9.38 -18.49 -21.75
CA ASN A 235 -7.98 -18.92 -21.86
C ASN A 235 -7.80 -20.43 -21.91
N PHE A 236 -8.58 -21.19 -21.13
CA PHE A 236 -8.52 -22.64 -21.16
C PHE A 236 -9.19 -23.25 -22.40
N ILE A 237 -10.22 -22.60 -22.97
CA ILE A 237 -10.81 -23.01 -24.24
C ILE A 237 -9.82 -22.78 -25.40
N SER A 238 -9.10 -21.65 -25.40
CA SER A 238 -8.10 -21.33 -26.43
C SER A 238 -6.86 -22.23 -26.39
N GLN A 239 -6.42 -22.69 -25.21
CA GLN A 239 -5.31 -23.66 -25.09
C GLN A 239 -5.65 -25.07 -25.63
N GLY A 240 -6.93 -25.36 -25.91
CA GLY A 240 -7.38 -26.60 -26.56
C GLY A 240 -7.38 -26.55 -28.10
N SER A 241 -7.14 -25.38 -28.71
CA SER A 241 -7.07 -25.20 -30.16
C SER A 241 -5.75 -24.52 -30.50
N GLN A 242 -4.80 -25.26 -31.06
CA GLN A 242 -3.49 -24.72 -31.44
C GLN A 242 -3.65 -23.51 -32.36
N GLY A 243 -3.13 -22.36 -31.92
CA GLY A 243 -2.84 -21.22 -32.78
C GLY A 243 -3.28 -19.87 -32.22
N VAL A 244 -2.28 -19.06 -31.82
CA VAL A 244 -2.23 -17.58 -31.84
C VAL A 244 -2.39 -16.81 -30.51
N ASN A 245 -1.39 -15.95 -30.29
CA ASN A 245 -1.21 -14.79 -29.39
C ASN A 245 -1.23 -14.99 -27.87
N THR A 246 -0.28 -15.79 -27.38
CA THR A 246 0.17 -15.80 -25.97
C THR A 246 0.58 -14.42 -25.44
N GLU A 247 1.01 -13.50 -26.31
CA GLU A 247 1.49 -12.17 -25.93
C GLU A 247 0.34 -11.19 -25.65
N GLY A 248 -0.70 -11.18 -26.47
CA GLY A 248 -1.88 -10.31 -26.27
C GLY A 248 -2.62 -10.64 -24.98
N THR A 249 -2.74 -11.93 -24.64
CA THR A 249 -3.38 -12.35 -23.39
C THR A 249 -2.54 -12.03 -22.16
N ARG A 250 -1.20 -12.11 -22.26
CA ARG A 250 -0.29 -11.66 -21.20
C ARG A 250 -0.41 -10.17 -20.94
N ILE A 251 -0.54 -9.36 -22.00
CA ILE A 251 -0.70 -7.90 -21.90
C ILE A 251 -2.01 -7.56 -21.18
N ILE A 252 -3.15 -8.15 -21.58
CA ILE A 252 -4.46 -7.88 -20.95
C ILE A 252 -4.46 -8.30 -19.46
N MET A 253 -3.84 -9.43 -19.13
CA MET A 253 -3.73 -9.89 -17.73
C MET A 253 -2.81 -9.03 -16.88
N LYS A 254 -1.74 -8.48 -17.47
CA LYS A 254 -0.83 -7.56 -16.79
C LYS A 254 -1.52 -6.22 -16.52
N GLU A 255 -2.20 -5.67 -17.52
CA GLU A 255 -2.90 -4.39 -17.43
C GLU A 255 -4.10 -4.45 -16.47
N ALA A 256 -4.84 -5.57 -16.46
CA ALA A 256 -5.89 -5.80 -15.46
C ALA A 256 -5.34 -5.89 -14.02
N ALA A 257 -4.10 -6.36 -13.82
CA ALA A 257 -3.46 -6.43 -12.51
C ALA A 257 -2.86 -5.08 -12.07
N ASP A 258 -2.39 -4.27 -13.00
CA ASP A 258 -1.73 -2.99 -12.74
C ASP A 258 -2.72 -1.84 -12.45
N TYR A 259 -3.99 -1.97 -12.85
CA TYR A 259 -5.06 -0.98 -12.57
C TYR A 259 -5.43 -0.81 -11.08
N SER A 260 -4.79 -1.55 -10.16
CA SER A 260 -4.98 -1.45 -8.72
C SER A 260 -3.81 -0.74 -7.99
N GLY A 261 -2.83 -0.22 -8.73
CA GLY A 261 -1.54 0.21 -8.18
C GLY A 261 -1.23 1.71 -8.20
N THR A 262 -2.16 2.60 -8.58
CA THR A 262 -1.86 4.04 -8.69
C THR A 262 -2.98 4.89 -8.11
N ASP A 263 -2.95 5.09 -6.79
CA ASP A 263 -3.45 6.33 -6.19
C ASP A 263 -2.24 7.20 -5.88
N ASP A 264 -1.88 8.05 -6.84
CA ASP A 264 -0.93 9.14 -6.66
C ASP A 264 -1.59 10.18 -5.75
N HIS A 265 -1.32 10.13 -4.44
CA HIS A 265 -1.55 11.28 -3.57
C HIS A 265 -0.41 12.29 -3.76
N GLY A 266 -0.47 13.01 -4.88
CA GLY A 266 0.28 14.23 -5.10
C GLY A 266 -0.48 15.43 -4.51
N THR A 267 -0.14 15.84 -3.29
CA THR A 267 -0.42 17.20 -2.83
C THR A 267 0.53 18.15 -3.54
N SER A 268 0.02 18.91 -4.52
CA SER A 268 0.56 20.22 -4.86
C SER A 268 -0.50 21.28 -4.57
N SER A 269 -0.19 22.14 -3.62
CA SER A 269 -0.96 23.35 -3.33
C SER A 269 0.04 24.49 -3.45
N ASP A 270 0.00 25.22 -4.56
CA ASP A 270 0.53 26.57 -4.62
C ASP A 270 -0.56 27.48 -5.20
N PRO A 271 -0.93 28.57 -4.50
CA PRO A 271 -1.91 29.53 -4.96
C PRO A 271 -1.20 30.78 -5.50
N SER A 272 -1.30 31.01 -6.81
CA SER A 272 -1.04 32.35 -7.35
C SER A 272 -1.72 32.54 -8.70
N ASP A 273 -2.35 33.70 -8.81
CA ASP A 273 -2.81 34.38 -10.02
C ASP A 273 -4.18 33.99 -10.58
N ASN A 274 -5.21 34.73 -10.16
CA ASN A 274 -5.93 35.56 -11.14
C ASN A 274 -6.76 36.68 -10.50
N GLN A 275 -6.34 37.92 -10.79
CA GLN A 275 -7.16 39.11 -10.70
C GLN A 275 -7.75 39.44 -12.09
N SER A 276 -9.02 39.84 -12.07
CA SER A 276 -9.68 40.79 -12.99
C SER A 276 -10.23 40.29 -14.34
N ALA A 277 -11.57 40.18 -14.38
CA ALA A 277 -12.47 40.77 -15.40
C ALA A 277 -13.92 40.60 -14.86
N SER A 278 -14.49 41.58 -14.14
CA SER A 278 -15.30 42.71 -14.63
C SER A 278 -16.62 42.33 -15.32
N ASP A 279 -17.70 42.84 -14.73
CA ASP A 279 -18.98 43.25 -15.31
C ASP A 279 -19.93 42.20 -15.90
N TYR A 280 -21.03 41.94 -15.18
CA TYR A 280 -22.37 42.35 -15.61
C TYR A 280 -23.31 42.38 -14.41
N GLY A 281 -23.70 43.58 -13.99
CA GLY A 281 -24.86 43.79 -13.13
C GLY A 281 -26.09 44.06 -13.99
N SER A 282 -27.24 43.50 -13.60
CA SER A 282 -28.44 44.32 -13.37
C SER A 282 -29.58 43.50 -12.78
N GLN A 283 -30.16 44.14 -11.78
CA GLN A 283 -31.32 43.77 -10.99
C GLN A 283 -32.59 43.79 -11.86
N HIS A 284 -33.56 42.95 -11.50
CA HIS A 284 -34.96 43.40 -11.48
C HIS A 284 -35.71 42.70 -10.35
N SER A 285 -36.52 43.51 -9.68
CA SER A 285 -37.13 43.29 -8.38
C SER A 285 -38.65 43.03 -8.50
N PHE A 286 -39.23 42.57 -7.39
CA PHE A 286 -40.62 42.76 -6.91
C PHE A 286 -41.77 41.88 -7.43
N SER A 287 -42.25 41.00 -6.55
CA SER A 287 -43.56 41.05 -5.83
C SER A 287 -43.76 39.66 -5.18
N GLY A 288 -44.19 39.44 -3.94
CA GLY A 288 -45.00 40.24 -3.02
C GLY A 288 -46.38 39.61 -2.91
N SER A 289 -46.64 38.72 -1.93
CA SER A 289 -47.96 38.53 -1.29
C SER A 289 -47.91 37.64 -0.05
N ARG A 290 -48.60 38.11 0.98
CA ARG A 290 -48.79 37.56 2.35
C ARG A 290 -49.98 36.60 2.40
N SER A 291 -49.97 35.68 3.36
CA SER A 291 -51.07 35.31 4.29
C SER A 291 -50.56 34.14 5.16
N SER A 292 -50.41 34.19 6.49
CA SER A 292 -51.32 34.46 7.63
C SER A 292 -52.24 33.29 8.01
N GLY A 293 -52.05 32.76 9.23
CA GLY A 293 -52.92 31.80 9.94
C GLY A 293 -52.06 30.80 10.74
N ARG A 294 -51.73 30.93 12.03
CA ARG A 294 -52.46 31.23 13.29
C ARG A 294 -53.15 29.99 13.88
N GLY A 295 -52.87 29.68 15.16
CA GLY A 295 -53.48 28.63 16.00
C GLY A 295 -52.48 27.54 16.39
N ASP A 296 -51.70 27.59 17.47
CA ASP A 296 -51.98 27.78 18.92
C ASP A 296 -52.45 26.49 19.65
N ASP A 297 -51.74 26.24 20.75
CA ASP A 297 -52.08 25.50 21.98
C ASP A 297 -52.19 23.97 22.05
N GLY A 298 -51.53 23.43 23.10
CA GLY A 298 -51.70 22.06 23.58
C GLY A 298 -50.65 21.63 24.61
N GLU A 299 -50.73 22.17 25.83
CA GLU A 299 -49.97 21.82 27.03
C GLU A 299 -50.14 20.36 27.55
N SER A 300 -49.25 20.02 28.50
CA SER A 300 -49.39 19.05 29.61
C SER A 300 -49.06 17.58 29.29
N SER A 301 -48.48 16.75 30.16
CA SER A 301 -47.96 16.83 31.54
C SER A 301 -47.10 15.56 31.78
N GLU A 302 -46.23 15.58 32.79
CA GLU A 302 -45.85 14.49 33.73
C GLU A 302 -45.69 13.04 33.20
N GLY A 303 -44.62 12.29 33.45
CA GLY A 303 -43.87 12.13 34.69
C GLY A 303 -43.56 10.63 34.89
N ASN A 304 -42.58 10.35 35.76
CA ASN A 304 -42.15 9.06 36.34
C ASN A 304 -41.20 8.12 35.55
N ASP A 305 -39.96 8.07 36.05
CA ASP A 305 -39.40 6.97 36.84
C ASP A 305 -39.73 5.53 36.43
N ASN A 306 -38.70 4.77 36.01
CA ASN A 306 -38.18 3.72 36.87
C ASN A 306 -36.81 3.19 36.45
N ALA A 307 -36.04 2.85 37.48
CA ALA A 307 -34.72 2.25 37.48
C ALA A 307 -34.75 0.74 37.18
N ASP A 308 -33.54 0.16 37.19
CA ASP A 308 -33.20 -1.27 37.36
C ASP A 308 -33.44 -2.17 36.15
N MET A 309 -32.64 -3.19 35.84
CA MET A 309 -31.44 -3.86 36.36
C MET A 309 -31.23 -5.00 35.33
N PHE A 310 -30.02 -5.36 34.91
CA PHE A 310 -29.28 -6.50 35.43
C PHE A 310 -27.98 -6.68 34.64
N LEU A 311 -26.99 -7.10 35.42
CA LEU A 311 -25.66 -7.64 35.09
C LEU A 311 -25.64 -8.67 33.95
#